data_AF-A0A6V8LEH2-F1
#
_entry.id   AF-A0A6V8LEH2-F1
#
_cell.length_a   1.000
_cell.length_b   1.000
_cell.length_c   1.000
_cell.angle_alpha   90.00
_cell.angle_beta   90.00
_cell.angle_gamma   90.00
#
_symmetry.space_group_name_H-M   'P 1'
#
loop_
_entity.id
_entity.type
_entity.pdbx_description
1 polymer ?
#
loop_
_entity_poly.entity_id
_entity_poly.type
_entity_poly.pdbx_seq_one_letter_code
_entity_poly.pdbx_strand_id
1 'polypeptide(L)'
;MASEIWTCALDARWDGVQRWFHGDIAQGNLLLNGGQLAAVIDFGTCGVGDPSCDLAVAWTLLTGDGRRAFRERLCVDDATWARGRGWALWKTLVNYANALDDGEAATASSRRILDQIFTEYTDGDKPVGQAARRVSR
;
A
#
# COMPACT_ATOMS: atom_id res chain seq x y z
N MET A 1 -5.79 2.08 15.48
CA MET A 1 -5.40 2.24 14.07
C MET A 1 -4.30 1.28 13.61
N ALA A 2 -3.01 1.52 13.88
CA ALA A 2 -1.93 0.66 13.32
C ALA A 2 -2.07 -0.83 13.68
N SER A 3 -2.34 -1.14 14.95
CA SER A 3 -2.57 -2.52 15.39
C SER A 3 -3.81 -3.16 14.75
N GLU A 4 -4.88 -2.39 14.51
CA GLU A 4 -6.10 -2.90 13.86
C GLU A 4 -5.83 -3.22 12.38
N ILE A 5 -5.14 -2.33 11.67
CA ILE A 5 -4.70 -2.56 10.28
C ILE A 5 -3.84 -3.82 10.19
N TRP A 6 -2.91 -3.98 11.14
CA TRP A 6 -2.05 -5.15 11.21
C TRP A 6 -2.86 -6.44 11.45
N THR A 7 -3.77 -6.45 12.42
CA THR A 7 -4.67 -7.59 12.68
C THR A 7 -5.53 -7.92 11.46
N CYS A 8 -6.13 -6.90 10.82
CA CYS A 8 -6.91 -7.07 9.59
C CYS A 8 -6.09 -7.72 8.47
N ALA A 9 -4.83 -7.31 8.29
CA ALA A 9 -3.92 -7.91 7.32
C ALA A 9 -3.60 -9.38 7.66
N LEU A 10 -3.40 -9.72 8.93
CA LEU A 10 -3.14 -11.09 9.37
C LEU A 10 -4.37 -12.01 9.22
N ASP A 11 -5.57 -11.48 9.45
CA ASP A 11 -6.83 -12.22 9.33
C ASP A 11 -7.25 -12.43 7.87
N ALA A 12 -6.76 -11.58 6.95
CA ALA A 12 -7.06 -11.65 5.53
C ALA A 12 -6.36 -12.85 4.85
N ARG A 13 -7.11 -13.94 4.66
CA ARG A 13 -6.57 -15.19 4.11
C ARG A 13 -6.02 -15.04 2.69
N TRP A 14 -4.82 -15.58 2.47
CA TRP A 14 -4.29 -15.86 1.14
C TRP A 14 -4.92 -17.16 0.60
N ASP A 15 -5.18 -17.21 -0.71
CA ASP A 15 -5.76 -18.37 -1.39
C ASP A 15 -4.79 -19.57 -1.51
N GLY A 16 -3.52 -19.38 -1.15
CA GLY A 16 -2.47 -20.38 -1.25
C GLY A 16 -1.97 -20.61 -2.68
N VAL A 17 -2.49 -19.87 -3.66
CA VAL A 17 -2.06 -19.97 -5.05
C VAL A 17 -0.74 -19.24 -5.21
N GLN A 18 0.32 -20.03 -5.36
CA GLN A 18 1.68 -19.60 -5.65
C GLN A 18 1.73 -18.67 -6.88
N ARG A 19 2.06 -17.39 -6.67
CA ARG A 19 2.26 -16.41 -7.76
C ARG A 19 3.66 -15.81 -7.66
N TRP A 20 4.22 -15.47 -8.83
CA TRP A 20 5.45 -14.68 -8.88
C TRP A 20 5.23 -13.29 -8.30
N PHE A 21 6.21 -12.82 -7.53
CA PHE A 21 6.28 -11.47 -7.03
C PHE A 21 7.71 -10.92 -7.18
N HIS A 22 7.84 -9.60 -7.22
CA HIS A 22 9.11 -8.88 -7.26
C HIS A 22 9.76 -8.78 -5.88
N GLY A 23 8.97 -8.48 -4.85
CA GLY A 23 9.37 -8.49 -3.44
C GLY A 23 9.89 -7.15 -2.93
N ASP A 24 10.43 -6.31 -3.83
CA ASP A 24 10.80 -4.93 -3.50
C ASP A 24 10.40 -3.89 -4.57
N ILE A 25 9.10 -3.77 -4.84
CA ILE A 25 8.63 -2.64 -5.66
C ILE A 25 8.78 -1.34 -4.84
N ALA A 26 9.71 -0.49 -5.26
CA ALA A 26 10.01 0.80 -4.66
C ALA A 26 10.34 1.84 -5.73
N GLN A 27 10.26 3.13 -5.41
CA GLN A 27 10.53 4.22 -6.35
C GLN A 27 11.89 4.08 -7.05
N GLY A 28 12.93 3.65 -6.31
CA GLY A 28 14.28 3.45 -6.85
C GLY A 28 14.38 2.34 -7.90
N ASN A 29 13.41 1.42 -7.93
CA ASN A 29 13.40 0.24 -8.79
C ASN A 29 12.51 0.43 -10.03
N LEU A 30 11.94 1.62 -10.23
CA LEU A 30 11.05 1.96 -11.36
C LEU A 30 11.70 3.01 -12.24
N LEU A 31 12.08 2.63 -13.46
CA LEU A 31 12.71 3.54 -14.41
C LEU A 31 11.68 4.13 -15.37
N LEU A 32 11.65 5.46 -15.48
CA LEU A 32 10.74 6.16 -16.36
C LEU A 32 11.46 6.72 -17.58
N ASN A 33 10.81 6.67 -18.74
CA ASN A 33 11.23 7.36 -19.97
C ASN A 33 10.04 8.16 -20.49
N GLY A 34 10.19 9.49 -20.64
CA GLY A 34 9.11 10.36 -21.10
C GLY A 34 7.84 10.32 -20.22
N GLY A 35 7.98 10.07 -18.91
CA GLY A 35 6.86 9.94 -17.98
C GLY A 35 6.14 8.59 -18.02
N GLN A 36 6.61 7.63 -18.82
CA GLN A 36 6.08 6.27 -18.89
C GLN A 36 7.05 5.28 -18.22
N LEU A 37 6.51 4.24 -17.57
CA LEU A 37 7.33 3.17 -17.00
C LEU A 37 8.04 2.40 -18.13
N ALA A 38 9.36 2.43 -18.12
CA ALA A 38 10.21 1.81 -19.14
C ALA A 38 10.84 0.50 -18.65
N ALA A 39 11.19 0.41 -17.37
CA ALA A 39 11.75 -0.81 -16.79
C ALA A 39 11.49 -0.93 -15.29
N VAL A 40 11.52 -2.16 -14.81
CA VAL A 40 11.58 -2.54 -13.39
C VAL A 40 12.90 -3.27 -13.17
N ILE A 41 13.62 -2.96 -12.10
CA ILE A 41 14.93 -3.53 -11.79
C ILE A 41 14.97 -4.08 -10.36
N ASP A 42 16.06 -4.76 -10.01
CA ASP A 42 16.32 -5.30 -8.67
C ASP A 42 15.37 -6.42 -8.23
N PHE A 43 15.37 -7.50 -9.00
CA PHE A 43 14.62 -8.73 -8.70
C PHE A 43 15.34 -9.61 -7.66
N GLY A 44 16.27 -9.08 -6.87
CA GLY A 44 17.04 -9.86 -5.88
C GLY A 44 16.17 -10.49 -4.78
N THR A 45 14.98 -9.94 -4.55
CA THR A 45 13.99 -10.42 -3.58
C THR A 45 12.82 -11.16 -4.23
N CYS A 46 12.90 -11.47 -5.53
CA CYS A 46 11.78 -12.09 -6.23
C CYS A 46 11.58 -13.54 -5.80
N GLY A 47 10.33 -14.01 -5.93
CA GLY A 47 10.00 -15.36 -5.50
C GLY A 47 8.59 -15.77 -5.92
N VAL A 48 8.17 -16.92 -5.41
CA VAL A 48 6.84 -17.47 -5.64
C VAL A 48 6.13 -17.64 -4.29
N GLY A 49 4.95 -17.04 -4.14
CA GLY A 49 4.21 -17.01 -2.88
C GLY A 49 3.00 -16.07 -2.94
N ASP A 50 2.73 -15.38 -1.84
CA ASP A 50 1.69 -14.35 -1.78
C ASP A 50 2.17 -13.05 -2.44
N PRO A 51 1.54 -12.60 -3.55
CA PRO A 51 1.99 -11.41 -4.27
C PRO A 51 1.59 -10.10 -3.59
N SER A 52 0.90 -10.14 -2.44
CA SER A 52 0.42 -8.94 -1.76
C SER A 52 1.53 -7.96 -1.36
N CYS A 53 2.77 -8.43 -1.19
CA CYS A 53 3.91 -7.58 -0.87
C CYS A 53 4.20 -6.51 -1.94
N ASP A 54 3.99 -6.82 -3.23
CA ASP A 54 4.21 -5.88 -4.34
C ASP A 54 3.17 -4.74 -4.37
N LEU A 55 2.06 -4.88 -3.63
CA LEU A 55 1.03 -3.84 -3.53
C LEU A 55 1.43 -2.70 -2.59
N ALA A 56 2.48 -2.85 -1.78
CA ALA A 56 2.91 -1.81 -0.84
C ALA A 56 3.20 -0.46 -1.53
N VAL A 57 3.66 -0.51 -2.80
CA VAL A 57 3.90 0.66 -3.64
C VAL A 57 2.69 1.59 -3.78
N ALA A 58 1.49 1.04 -3.65
CA ALA A 58 0.26 1.81 -3.75
C ALA A 58 0.14 2.88 -2.65
N TRP A 59 0.79 2.70 -1.49
CA TRP A 59 0.85 3.71 -0.42
C TRP A 59 2.19 4.45 -0.39
N THR A 60 3.30 3.78 -0.72
CA THR A 60 4.63 4.38 -0.59
C THR A 60 5.01 5.30 -1.76
N LEU A 61 4.32 5.18 -2.89
CA LEU A 61 4.62 5.96 -4.11
C LEU A 61 3.42 6.69 -4.68
N LEU A 62 2.24 6.05 -4.71
CA LEU A 62 1.08 6.60 -5.40
C LEU A 62 0.27 7.57 -4.51
N THR A 63 -0.33 8.57 -5.16
CA THR A 63 -1.35 9.43 -4.54
C THR A 63 -2.62 8.63 -4.23
N GLY A 64 -3.55 9.20 -3.46
CA GLY A 64 -4.85 8.57 -3.19
C GLY A 64 -5.60 8.17 -4.46
N ASP A 65 -5.63 9.03 -5.47
CA ASP A 65 -6.28 8.76 -6.76
C ASP A 65 -5.52 7.69 -7.56
N GLY A 66 -4.18 7.77 -7.57
CA GLY A 66 -3.33 6.76 -8.21
C GLY A 66 -3.49 5.38 -7.58
N ARG A 67 -3.62 5.32 -6.25
CA ARG A 67 -3.87 4.09 -5.49
C ARG A 67 -5.22 3.46 -5.83
N ARG A 68 -6.28 4.25 -5.98
CA ARG A 68 -7.60 3.76 -6.44
C ARG A 68 -7.51 3.20 -7.86
N ALA A 69 -6.94 3.96 -8.78
CA ALA A 69 -6.77 3.52 -10.17
C ALA A 69 -5.91 2.25 -10.29
N PHE A 70 -4.85 2.14 -9.48
CA PHE A 70 -3.98 0.97 -9.40
C PHE A 70 -4.74 -0.27 -8.93
N ARG A 71 -5.52 -0.15 -7.85
CA ARG A 71 -6.35 -1.23 -7.32
C ARG A 71 -7.39 -1.70 -8.34
N GLU A 72 -8.10 -0.77 -8.97
CA GLU A 72 -9.11 -1.04 -9.99
C GLU A 72 -8.52 -1.75 -11.21
N ARG A 73 -7.37 -1.29 -11.71
CA ARG A 73 -6.72 -1.85 -12.90
C ARG A 73 -6.18 -3.26 -12.69
N LEU A 74 -5.75 -3.58 -11.47
CA LEU A 74 -5.27 -4.90 -11.08
C LEU A 74 -6.39 -5.84 -10.62
N CYS A 75 -7.63 -5.34 -10.47
CA CYS A 75 -8.76 -6.10 -9.94
C CYS A 75 -8.46 -6.79 -8.61
N VAL A 76 -7.75 -6.10 -7.70
CA VAL A 76 -7.31 -6.67 -6.42
C VAL A 76 -8.49 -6.79 -5.45
N ASP A 77 -8.75 -8.01 -4.98
CA ASP A 77 -9.76 -8.31 -3.97
C ASP A 77 -9.45 -7.67 -2.60
N ASP A 78 -10.46 -7.57 -1.75
CA ASP A 78 -10.32 -6.93 -0.43
C ASP A 78 -9.29 -7.61 0.48
N ALA A 79 -9.18 -8.94 0.45
CA ALA A 79 -8.26 -9.68 1.30
C ALA A 79 -6.80 -9.45 0.89
N THR A 80 -6.52 -9.51 -0.41
CA THR A 80 -5.20 -9.23 -0.98
C THR A 80 -4.82 -7.76 -0.78
N TRP A 81 -5.79 -6.85 -0.90
CA TRP A 81 -5.58 -5.42 -0.59
C TRP A 81 -5.25 -5.19 0.89
N ALA A 82 -5.95 -5.86 1.81
CA ALA A 82 -5.68 -5.78 3.24
C ALA A 82 -4.26 -6.29 3.59
N ARG A 83 -3.83 -7.41 3.01
CA ARG A 83 -2.45 -7.90 3.18
C ARG A 83 -1.42 -6.90 2.61
N GLY A 84 -1.67 -6.35 1.43
CA GLY A 84 -0.82 -5.32 0.82
C GLY A 84 -0.69 -4.06 1.69
N ARG A 85 -1.79 -3.64 2.33
CA ARG A 85 -1.78 -2.56 3.33
C ARG A 85 -0.92 -2.91 4.54
N GLY A 86 -0.98 -4.15 5.01
CA GLY A 86 -0.11 -4.68 6.07
C GLY A 86 1.38 -4.59 5.70
N TRP A 87 1.74 -4.96 4.47
CA TRP A 87 3.10 -4.81 3.94
C TRP A 87 3.55 -3.35 3.87
N ALA A 88 2.67 -2.44 3.41
CA ALA A 88 2.95 -1.01 3.39
C ALA A 88 3.20 -0.47 4.81
N LEU A 89 2.37 -0.88 5.79
CA LEU A 89 2.52 -0.50 7.19
C LEU A 89 3.87 -0.98 7.74
N TRP A 90 4.21 -2.25 7.55
CA TRP A 90 5.49 -2.82 7.98
C TRP A 90 6.68 -2.08 7.38
N LYS A 91 6.72 -1.91 6.05
CA LYS A 91 7.82 -1.22 5.34
C LYS A 91 7.98 0.23 5.83
N THR A 92 6.86 0.92 6.05
CA THR A 92 6.86 2.30 6.54
C THR A 92 7.39 2.40 7.97
N LEU A 93 7.00 1.48 8.86
CA LEU A 93 7.48 1.46 10.25
C LEU A 93 8.97 1.11 10.33
N VAL A 94 9.45 0.16 9.52
CA VAL A 94 10.89 -0.15 9.43
C VAL A 94 11.68 1.07 8.96
N ASN A 95 11.23 1.73 7.88
CA ASN A 95 11.88 2.94 7.38
C ASN A 95 11.85 4.08 8.41
N TYR A 96 10.73 4.26 9.11
CA TYR A 96 10.60 5.23 10.18
C TYR A 96 11.61 4.96 11.30
N ALA A 97 11.69 3.70 11.77
CA ALA A 97 12.60 3.30 12.84
C ALA A 97 14.08 3.52 12.46
N ASN A 98 14.47 3.18 11.23
CA ASN A 98 15.83 3.38 10.73
C ASN A 98 16.22 4.86 10.61
N ALA A 99 15.24 5.75 10.42
CA ALA A 99 15.46 7.18 10.26
C ALA A 99 15.33 7.98 11.57
N LEU A 100 15.08 7.32 12.71
CA LEU A 100 14.85 8.00 13.99
C LEU A 100 16.07 8.81 14.46
N ASP A 101 17.26 8.25 14.31
CA ASP A 101 18.51 8.87 14.74
C ASP A 101 18.98 9.99 13.78
N ASP A 102 18.44 10.02 12.56
CA ASP A 102 18.77 10.99 11.51
C ASP A 102 17.94 12.29 11.59
N GLY A 103 16.99 12.35 12.54
CA GLY A 103 16.19 13.52 12.84
C GLY A 103 14.86 13.62 12.08
N GLU A 104 14.05 14.62 12.44
CA GLU A 104 12.64 14.71 12.02
C GLU A 104 12.46 14.78 10.50
N ALA A 105 13.35 15.48 9.79
CA ALA A 105 13.32 15.59 8.33
C ALA A 105 13.44 14.22 7.65
N ALA A 106 14.26 13.30 8.19
CA ALA A 106 14.43 11.95 7.66
C ALA A 106 13.16 11.09 7.85
N THR A 107 12.41 11.32 8.93
CA THR A 107 11.16 10.58 9.22
C THR A 107 9.91 11.12 8.51
N ALA A 108 9.98 12.34 7.97
CA ALA A 108 8.81 13.06 7.43
C ALA A 108 8.11 12.29 6.29
N SER A 109 8.86 11.57 5.47
CA SER A 109 8.28 10.74 4.40
C SER A 109 7.46 9.58 4.96
N SER A 110 8.02 8.84 5.92
CA SER A 110 7.34 7.72 6.57
C SER A 110 6.09 8.18 7.33
N ARG A 111 6.12 9.34 8.00
CA ARG A 111 4.92 9.92 8.65
C ARG A 111 3.81 10.18 7.64
N ARG A 112 4.11 10.82 6.51
CA ARG A 112 3.13 11.04 5.44
C ARG A 112 2.55 9.74 4.91
N ILE A 113 3.36 8.70 4.73
CA ILE A 113 2.87 7.40 4.26
C ILE A 113 1.95 6.75 5.32
N LEU A 114 2.30 6.82 6.61
CA LEU A 114 1.42 6.34 7.69
C LEU A 114 0.06 7.05 7.67
N ASP A 115 0.04 8.37 7.50
CA ASP A 115 -1.21 9.13 7.42
C ASP A 115 -2.05 8.71 6.20
N GLN A 116 -1.41 8.42 5.06
CA GLN A 116 -2.09 7.91 3.87
C GLN A 116 -2.67 6.51 4.08
N ILE A 117 -1.95 5.63 4.78
CA ILE A 117 -2.45 4.29 5.15
C ILE A 117 -3.66 4.42 6.07
N PHE A 118 -3.59 5.28 7.09
CA PHE A 118 -4.70 5.49 8.02
C PHE A 118 -5.92 6.12 7.34
N THR A 119 -5.71 7.13 6.51
CA THR A 119 -6.78 7.78 5.75
C THR A 119 -7.51 6.76 4.88
N GLU A 120 -6.77 5.99 4.07
CA GLU A 120 -7.35 4.98 3.18
C GLU A 120 -8.06 3.86 3.96
N TYR A 121 -7.53 3.43 5.11
CA TYR A 121 -8.20 2.46 5.98
C TYR A 121 -9.54 2.99 6.49
N THR A 122 -9.57 4.23 6.99
CA THR A 122 -10.80 4.83 7.54
C THR A 122 -11.83 5.19 6.48
N ASP A 123 -11.41 5.52 5.27
CA ASP A 123 -12.34 5.82 4.17
C ASP A 123 -12.92 4.54 3.54
N GLY A 124 -12.18 3.44 3.56
CA GLY A 124 -12.65 2.13 3.09
C GLY A 124 -13.66 1.46 4.02
N ASP A 125 -13.70 1.84 5.30
CA ASP A 125 -14.63 1.32 6.31
C ASP A 125 -16.00 2.03 6.31
N LYS A 126 -16.17 3.05 5.45
CA LYS A 126 -17.47 3.71 5.27
C LYS A 126 -18.34 2.85 4.35
N PRO A 127 -19.54 2.40 4.79
CA PRO A 127 -20.45 1.69 3.90
C PRO A 127 -20.81 2.56 2.69
N VAL A 128 -20.67 1.98 1.50
CA VAL A 128 -21.04 2.59 0.22
C VAL A 128 -22.56 2.84 0.23
N GLY A 129 -23.00 4.03 0.66
CA GLY A 129 -24.44 4.31 0.74
C GLY A 129 -24.94 5.54 1.51
N GLN A 130 -24.10 6.50 1.92
CA GLN A 130 -24.58 7.78 2.47
C GLN A 130 -24.11 8.97 1.62
N ALA A 131 -24.53 8.98 0.36
CA ALA A 131 -24.71 10.24 -0.35
C ALA A 131 -26.00 10.91 0.18
N ALA A 132 -25.81 11.96 0.97
CA ALA A 132 -26.75 12.98 1.41
C ALA A 132 -28.23 12.82 0.97
N ARG A 133 -29.08 12.29 1.86
CA ARG A 133 -30.51 12.67 1.85
C ARG A 133 -30.61 14.10 2.38
N ARG A 134 -30.56 15.09 1.49
CA ARG A 134 -31.16 16.39 1.76
C ARG A 134 -32.66 16.16 1.89
N VAL A 135 -33.17 16.22 3.11
CA VAL A 135 -34.60 16.33 3.37
C VAL A 135 -35.00 17.75 3.00
N SER A 136 -35.74 17.87 1.90
CA SER A 136 -36.49 19.07 1.55
C SER A 136 -37.49 19.38 2.67
N ARG A 137 -37.38 20.57 3.23
CA ARG A 137 -38.48 21.28 3.88
C ARG A 137 -38.68 22.59 3.15
#